data_AF-A0A929PZA2-F1
#
_entry.id   AF-A0A929PZA2-F1
#
_cell.length_a   1.000
_cell.length_b   1.000
_cell.length_c   1.000
_cell.angle_alpha   90.00
_cell.angle_beta   90.00
_cell.angle_gamma   90.00
#
_symmetry.space_group_name_H-M   'P 1'
#
loop_
_entity.id
_entity.type
_entity.pdbx_description
1 polymer ?
#
loop_
_entity_poly.entity_id
_entity_poly.type
_entity_poly.pdbx_seq_one_letter_code
_entity_poly.pdbx_strand_id
1 'polypeptide(L)'
;MDIVTLTPAQLEAFLESSNMGYNFMQSAPFYTYQRAHDEVEIYGGMEEGKLLYAIQVIYRPAMKLFKYAVSLREWTAASPALLQDETRLKAFVDGVARTIKQKKAIVWLVESNVEYQQHAANGDVVEGFNNESYRNLLERLGFEKGDLWCGYDQARQSRWVSWIDLQKNLPQASQGFPMALDNGLEEYTWPELLKEMAGNTRRSFQKTDLPYIVTVRKDGTEDFDLTDFDELLECSAEKHHFGVGSKEHRADMLRAFQNRGYVSTSYLDVDAYERYLSEKEEEFTQKEAAALEVCEKMPNSKKKRNQLLEIQEQKNHNEKEMEALAKLKESEPRKLIPLASGIFFETPSEMVYLYGGSNPALARYMGPYANQKEMIRLALEHGLQRYNFWGISGNFKPEEEGYGVFFFKKNLGATVGEYCGEFAMVLNGLVGKLFLDQIRPGRKLG
;
A
#
# COMPACT_ATOMS: atom_id res chain seq x y z
N MET A 1 -35.26 1.15 7.34
CA MET A 1 -34.00 0.63 7.93
C MET A 1 -33.85 1.17 9.33
N ASP A 2 -33.53 0.28 10.28
CA ASP A 2 -33.21 0.64 11.67
C ASP A 2 -31.70 0.85 11.83
N ILE A 3 -31.28 1.86 12.59
CA ILE A 3 -29.87 2.22 12.76
C ILE A 3 -29.43 1.84 14.16
N VAL A 4 -28.44 0.95 14.23
CA VAL A 4 -27.90 0.43 15.48
C VAL A 4 -26.43 0.81 15.63
N THR A 5 -25.93 0.87 16.86
CA THR A 5 -24.49 0.93 17.12
C THR A 5 -23.96 -0.50 17.24
N LEU A 6 -22.87 -0.81 16.56
CA LEU A 6 -22.23 -2.12 16.59
C LEU A 6 -21.03 -2.13 17.52
N THR A 7 -20.79 -3.26 18.16
CA THR A 7 -19.52 -3.56 18.81
C THR A 7 -18.47 -4.00 17.77
N PRO A 8 -17.16 -3.94 18.09
CA PRO A 8 -16.13 -4.46 17.19
C PRO A 8 -16.33 -5.93 16.81
N ALA A 9 -16.81 -6.76 17.74
CA ALA A 9 -17.11 -8.16 17.48
C ALA A 9 -18.29 -8.35 16.51
N GLN A 10 -19.31 -7.48 16.59
CA GLN A 10 -20.42 -7.49 15.64
C GLN A 10 -19.99 -7.03 14.26
N LEU A 11 -19.08 -6.05 14.17
CA LEU A 11 -18.47 -5.64 12.90
C LEU A 11 -17.67 -6.79 12.29
N GLU A 12 -16.79 -7.45 13.05
CA GLU A 12 -15.97 -8.55 12.51
C GLU A 12 -16.85 -9.70 12.00
N ALA A 13 -17.86 -10.11 12.79
CA ALA A 13 -18.82 -11.14 12.36
C ALA A 13 -19.60 -10.73 11.10
N PHE A 14 -19.92 -9.45 10.95
CA PHE A 14 -20.56 -8.94 9.74
C PHE A 14 -19.63 -9.04 8.52
N LEU A 15 -18.39 -8.56 8.66
CA LEU A 15 -17.38 -8.61 7.60
C LEU A 15 -17.11 -10.05 7.15
N GLU A 16 -16.93 -10.97 8.08
CA GLU A 16 -16.76 -12.41 7.81
C GLU A 16 -17.99 -12.99 7.09
N SER A 17 -19.20 -12.73 7.59
CA SER A 17 -20.42 -13.29 7.01
C SER A 17 -20.79 -12.71 5.63
N SER A 18 -20.36 -11.49 5.34
CA SER A 18 -20.60 -10.83 4.04
C SER A 18 -19.81 -11.48 2.91
N ASN A 19 -18.67 -12.11 3.22
CA ASN A 19 -17.72 -12.62 2.25
C ASN A 19 -17.29 -11.57 1.21
N MET A 20 -17.21 -10.30 1.62
CA MET A 20 -16.86 -9.17 0.76
C MET A 20 -15.47 -8.64 1.08
N GLY A 21 -14.74 -8.22 0.05
CA GLY A 21 -13.56 -7.37 0.23
C GLY A 21 -13.93 -6.04 0.88
N TYR A 22 -13.02 -5.50 1.66
CA TYR A 22 -13.19 -4.20 2.31
C TYR A 22 -11.85 -3.51 2.51
N ASN A 23 -11.88 -2.19 2.58
CA ASN A 23 -10.68 -1.41 2.90
C ASN A 23 -10.30 -1.59 4.37
N PHE A 24 -9.00 -1.66 4.68
CA PHE A 24 -8.53 -1.85 6.06
C PHE A 24 -9.07 -0.81 7.04
N MET A 25 -9.40 0.40 6.60
CA MET A 25 -10.00 1.47 7.43
C MET A 25 -11.42 1.16 7.92
N GLN A 26 -12.08 0.15 7.35
CA GLN A 26 -13.39 -0.34 7.80
C GLN A 26 -13.28 -1.61 8.66
N SER A 27 -12.06 -2.04 9.03
CA SER A 27 -11.82 -3.23 9.87
C SER A 27 -11.96 -2.98 11.38
N ALA A 28 -12.23 -4.03 12.17
CA ALA A 28 -12.23 -3.92 13.64
C ALA A 28 -10.85 -3.59 14.25
N PRO A 29 -9.71 -4.07 13.69
CA PRO A 29 -8.38 -3.58 14.05
C PRO A 29 -8.21 -2.08 13.88
N PHE A 30 -8.61 -1.52 12.74
CA PHE A 30 -8.51 -0.09 12.51
C PHE A 30 -9.41 0.71 13.47
N TYR A 31 -10.61 0.21 13.76
CA TYR A 31 -11.46 0.79 14.80
C TYR A 31 -10.75 0.84 16.16
N THR A 32 -10.09 -0.27 16.54
CA THR A 32 -9.38 -0.40 17.83
C THR A 32 -8.19 0.55 17.93
N TYR A 33 -7.48 0.74 16.82
CA TYR A 33 -6.45 1.76 16.71
C TYR A 33 -7.06 3.17 16.80
N GLN A 34 -8.05 3.49 15.98
CA GLN A 34 -8.59 4.85 15.87
C GLN A 34 -9.26 5.34 17.16
N ARG A 35 -9.95 4.46 17.90
CA ARG A 35 -10.60 4.80 19.18
C ARG A 35 -9.63 5.19 20.30
N ALA A 36 -8.34 4.87 20.15
CA ALA A 36 -7.30 5.32 21.08
C ALA A 36 -6.95 6.81 20.88
N HIS A 37 -7.33 7.38 19.73
CA HIS A 37 -6.94 8.74 19.31
C HIS A 37 -8.13 9.67 19.08
N ASP A 38 -9.26 9.15 18.61
CA ASP A 38 -10.49 9.89 18.31
C ASP A 38 -11.72 9.21 18.93
N GLU A 39 -12.84 9.94 19.03
CA GLU A 39 -14.14 9.33 19.32
C GLU A 39 -14.65 8.63 18.04
N VAL A 40 -14.88 7.32 18.11
CA VAL A 40 -15.29 6.51 16.94
C VAL A 40 -16.46 5.62 17.30
N GLU A 41 -17.45 5.57 16.40
CA GLU A 41 -18.57 4.64 16.49
C GLU A 41 -18.77 3.87 15.19
N ILE A 42 -19.34 2.68 15.32
CA ILE A 42 -19.70 1.82 14.21
C ILE A 42 -21.22 1.82 14.12
N TYR A 43 -21.77 2.28 12.99
CA TYR A 43 -23.21 2.23 12.74
C TYR A 43 -23.55 1.07 11.81
N GLY A 44 -24.62 0.35 12.15
CA GLY A 44 -25.17 -0.74 11.36
C GLY A 44 -26.56 -0.41 10.83
N GLY A 45 -26.83 -0.80 9.59
CA GLY A 45 -28.16 -0.69 8.97
C GLY A 45 -28.90 -2.02 9.02
N MET A 46 -29.94 -2.12 9.84
CA MET A 46 -30.72 -3.34 10.03
C MET A 46 -32.04 -3.30 9.24
N GLU A 47 -32.35 -4.39 8.55
CA GLU A 47 -33.63 -4.63 7.89
C GLU A 47 -34.07 -6.07 8.17
N GLU A 48 -35.30 -6.25 8.67
CA GLU A 48 -35.86 -7.58 8.99
C GLU A 48 -34.94 -8.46 9.87
N GLY A 49 -34.26 -7.84 10.84
CA GLY A 49 -33.33 -8.52 11.75
C GLY A 49 -31.98 -8.90 11.14
N LYS A 50 -31.69 -8.49 9.90
CA LYS A 50 -30.41 -8.70 9.22
C LYS A 50 -29.62 -7.40 9.13
N LEU A 51 -28.32 -7.48 9.38
CA LEU A 51 -27.39 -6.38 9.17
C LEU A 51 -27.02 -6.33 7.69
N LEU A 52 -27.30 -5.19 7.05
CA LEU A 52 -27.08 -5.01 5.61
C LEU A 52 -25.88 -4.11 5.29
N TYR A 53 -25.61 -3.13 6.16
CA TYR A 53 -24.53 -2.18 6.00
C TYR A 53 -23.81 -1.95 7.32
N ALA A 54 -22.53 -1.65 7.26
CA ALA A 54 -21.78 -1.11 8.39
C ALA A 54 -20.89 0.05 7.95
N ILE A 55 -20.67 0.98 8.87
CA ILE A 55 -19.82 2.15 8.65
C ILE A 55 -19.15 2.60 9.93
N GLN A 56 -17.87 2.91 9.87
CA GLN A 56 -17.16 3.60 10.94
C GLN A 56 -17.26 5.12 10.78
N VAL A 57 -17.64 5.82 11.85
CA VAL A 57 -17.72 7.28 11.92
C VAL A 57 -16.78 7.79 13.00
N ILE A 58 -15.80 8.58 12.58
CA ILE A 58 -14.82 9.27 13.42
C ILE A 58 -15.35 10.68 13.71
N TYR A 59 -15.40 11.05 14.98
CA TYR A 59 -15.83 12.36 15.44
C TYR A 59 -14.64 13.20 15.87
N ARG A 60 -14.53 14.40 15.28
CA ARG A 60 -13.47 15.36 15.60
C ARG A 60 -14.05 16.70 16.05
N PRO A 61 -13.38 17.44 16.95
CA PRO A 61 -13.86 18.74 17.40
C PRO A 61 -14.01 19.76 16.25
N ALA A 62 -15.09 20.52 16.28
CA ALA A 62 -15.35 21.65 15.37
C ALA A 62 -15.83 22.86 16.16
N MET A 63 -15.23 24.04 15.92
CA MET A 63 -15.67 25.32 16.49
C MET A 63 -15.99 25.28 18.00
N LYS A 64 -15.17 24.56 18.77
CA LYS A 64 -15.26 24.35 20.25
C LYS A 64 -16.50 23.61 20.78
N LEU A 65 -17.67 23.77 20.18
CA LEU A 65 -18.96 23.25 20.69
C LEU A 65 -19.57 22.15 19.81
N PHE A 66 -19.06 21.98 18.60
CA PHE A 66 -19.56 21.05 17.61
C PHE A 66 -18.54 19.95 17.33
N LYS A 67 -18.99 18.99 16.53
CA LYS A 67 -18.14 17.97 15.94
C LYS A 67 -18.26 18.02 14.43
N TYR A 68 -17.27 17.50 13.72
CA TYR A 68 -17.48 17.02 12.36
C TYR A 68 -17.21 15.52 12.34
N ALA A 69 -18.02 14.83 11.54
CA ALA A 69 -17.92 13.40 11.34
C ALA A 69 -17.08 13.12 10.09
N VAL A 70 -16.26 12.07 10.13
CA VAL A 70 -15.45 11.61 9.01
C VAL A 70 -15.57 10.10 8.92
N SER A 71 -15.78 9.60 7.71
CA SER A 71 -15.85 8.19 7.42
C SER A 71 -14.98 7.88 6.21
N LEU A 72 -13.97 7.05 6.43
CA LEU A 72 -12.89 6.80 5.48
C LEU A 72 -13.19 5.52 4.68
N ARG A 73 -13.08 5.56 3.35
CA ARG A 73 -13.16 4.39 2.46
C ARG A 73 -14.47 3.62 2.55
N GLU A 74 -15.50 4.25 2.00
CA GLU A 74 -16.83 4.18 2.61
C GLU A 74 -17.73 2.97 2.43
N TRP A 75 -18.47 2.73 3.54
CA TRP A 75 -19.38 1.65 3.96
C TRP A 75 -19.17 0.24 3.39
N THR A 76 -19.26 -0.74 4.28
CA THR A 76 -19.32 -2.16 3.90
C THR A 76 -20.77 -2.61 3.79
N ALA A 77 -21.02 -3.59 2.93
CA ALA A 77 -22.35 -4.11 2.65
C ALA A 77 -22.35 -5.63 2.65
N ALA A 78 -23.51 -6.23 2.95
CA ALA A 78 -23.67 -7.68 3.00
C ALA A 78 -23.57 -8.36 1.62
N SER A 79 -23.67 -7.58 0.53
CA SER A 79 -23.50 -8.07 -0.84
C SER A 79 -23.18 -6.91 -1.80
N PRO A 80 -22.61 -7.17 -2.99
CA PRO A 80 -22.31 -6.13 -3.97
C PRO A 80 -23.56 -5.37 -4.44
N ALA A 81 -24.70 -6.07 -4.56
CA ALA A 81 -25.94 -5.50 -5.09
C ALA A 81 -26.50 -4.38 -4.18
N LEU A 82 -26.25 -4.46 -2.87
CA LEU A 82 -26.69 -3.46 -1.91
C LEU A 82 -25.99 -2.10 -2.12
N LEU A 83 -24.75 -2.08 -2.62
CA LEU A 83 -24.02 -0.83 -2.89
C LEU A 83 -24.62 -0.02 -4.06
N GLN A 84 -25.52 -0.63 -4.84
CA GLN A 84 -26.24 0.01 -5.94
C GLN A 84 -27.73 0.21 -5.66
N ASP A 85 -28.24 -0.32 -4.54
CA ASP A 85 -29.64 -0.14 -4.11
C ASP A 85 -29.82 1.25 -3.49
N GLU A 86 -30.09 2.25 -4.33
CA GLU A 86 -30.26 3.65 -3.91
C GLU A 86 -31.30 3.81 -2.80
N THR A 87 -32.39 3.04 -2.84
CA THR A 87 -33.46 3.18 -1.83
C THR A 87 -32.99 2.73 -0.46
N ARG A 88 -32.37 1.54 -0.38
CA ARG A 88 -31.84 1.04 0.89
C ARG A 88 -30.66 1.87 1.38
N LEU A 89 -29.76 2.23 0.47
CA LEU A 89 -28.58 3.01 0.81
C LEU A 89 -28.95 4.40 1.31
N LYS A 90 -29.96 5.04 0.70
CA LYS A 90 -30.52 6.30 1.19
C LYS A 90 -31.13 6.16 2.58
N ALA A 91 -31.88 5.10 2.83
CA ALA A 91 -32.46 4.85 4.15
C ALA A 91 -31.38 4.68 5.23
N PHE A 92 -30.26 4.02 4.89
CA PHE A 92 -29.10 3.89 5.76
C PHE A 92 -28.43 5.24 6.03
N VAL A 93 -28.03 5.96 4.97
CA VAL A 93 -27.36 7.26 5.04
C VAL A 93 -28.19 8.29 5.80
N ASP A 94 -29.48 8.43 5.50
CA ASP A 94 -30.37 9.37 6.20
C ASP A 94 -30.49 9.02 7.69
N GLY A 95 -30.50 7.72 8.00
CA GLY A 95 -30.52 7.22 9.37
C GLY A 95 -29.25 7.58 10.14
N VAL A 96 -28.08 7.28 9.57
CA VAL A 96 -26.78 7.64 10.16
C VAL A 96 -26.67 9.16 10.32
N ALA A 97 -27.00 9.93 9.28
CA ALA A 97 -26.99 11.39 9.30
C ALA A 97 -27.83 11.98 10.44
N ARG A 98 -29.03 11.42 10.71
CA ARG A 98 -29.84 11.81 11.87
C ARG A 98 -29.14 11.51 13.20
N THR A 99 -28.58 10.33 13.37
CA THR A 99 -27.88 9.91 14.59
C THR A 99 -26.66 10.78 14.88
N ILE A 100 -25.79 11.00 13.88
CA ILE A 100 -24.57 11.79 14.08
C ILE A 100 -24.88 13.28 14.30
N LYS A 101 -25.96 13.80 13.68
CA LYS A 101 -26.45 15.16 13.94
C LYS A 101 -26.94 15.35 15.38
N GLN A 102 -27.61 14.35 15.97
CA GLN A 102 -27.99 14.38 17.40
C GLN A 102 -26.75 14.46 18.31
N LYS A 103 -25.61 13.97 17.85
CA LYS A 103 -24.29 14.09 18.51
C LYS A 103 -23.57 15.41 18.22
N LYS A 104 -24.29 16.43 17.74
CA LYS A 104 -23.76 17.76 17.40
C LYS A 104 -22.75 17.77 16.25
N ALA A 105 -22.75 16.74 15.40
CA ALA A 105 -22.02 16.81 14.13
C ALA A 105 -22.68 17.86 13.21
N ILE A 106 -21.87 18.76 12.67
CA ILE A 106 -22.36 19.84 11.76
C ILE A 106 -22.07 19.54 10.29
N VAL A 107 -21.08 18.69 10.03
CA VAL A 107 -20.65 18.22 8.71
C VAL A 107 -20.31 16.74 8.83
N TRP A 108 -20.63 15.96 7.81
CA TRP A 108 -20.15 14.59 7.64
C TRP A 108 -19.36 14.47 6.34
N LEU A 109 -18.08 14.13 6.45
CA LEU A 109 -17.19 13.86 5.33
C LEU A 109 -17.09 12.36 5.08
N VAL A 110 -17.15 11.99 3.81
CA VAL A 110 -17.18 10.61 3.32
C VAL A 110 -16.13 10.50 2.22
N GLU A 111 -15.18 9.58 2.36
CA GLU A 111 -14.16 9.33 1.33
C GLU A 111 -14.39 7.97 0.67
N SER A 112 -14.47 7.95 -0.64
CA SER A 112 -14.90 6.75 -1.36
C SER A 112 -13.82 5.66 -1.42
N ASN A 113 -14.27 4.40 -1.35
CA ASN A 113 -13.51 3.21 -1.72
C ASN A 113 -13.89 2.67 -3.12
N VAL A 114 -14.69 3.41 -3.89
CA VAL A 114 -15.16 3.02 -5.22
C VAL A 114 -14.26 3.67 -6.26
N GLU A 115 -13.69 2.85 -7.14
CA GLU A 115 -12.88 3.32 -8.27
C GLU A 115 -13.71 4.26 -9.15
N TYR A 116 -13.13 5.35 -9.63
CA TYR A 116 -13.76 6.36 -10.46
C TYR A 116 -13.57 6.06 -11.93
N GLN A 117 -12.32 5.82 -12.35
CA GLN A 117 -11.93 5.74 -13.75
C GLN A 117 -10.86 4.67 -13.88
N GLN A 118 -10.95 3.86 -14.91
CA GLN A 118 -9.91 2.88 -15.22
C GLN A 118 -8.72 3.59 -15.87
N HIS A 119 -7.52 3.25 -15.40
CA HIS A 119 -6.26 3.72 -15.96
C HIS A 119 -5.35 2.56 -16.37
N ALA A 120 -4.56 2.79 -17.41
CA ALA A 120 -3.44 1.95 -17.74
C ALA A 120 -2.30 2.16 -16.71
N ALA A 121 -1.31 1.26 -16.69
CA ALA A 121 -0.18 1.34 -15.77
C ALA A 121 0.67 2.63 -15.93
N ASN A 122 0.52 3.37 -17.03
CA ASN A 122 1.18 4.67 -17.25
C ASN A 122 0.35 5.87 -16.77
N GLY A 123 -0.85 5.66 -16.25
CA GLY A 123 -1.77 6.72 -15.82
C GLY A 123 -2.72 7.20 -16.91
N ASP A 124 -2.59 6.71 -18.15
CA ASP A 124 -3.50 7.09 -19.22
C ASP A 124 -4.90 6.52 -18.95
N VAL A 125 -5.92 7.32 -19.25
CA VAL A 125 -7.32 6.91 -19.16
C VAL A 125 -7.58 5.77 -20.15
N VAL A 126 -8.19 4.69 -19.68
CA VAL A 126 -8.73 3.63 -20.54
C VAL A 126 -10.17 4.00 -20.89
N GLU A 127 -10.47 4.16 -22.19
CA GLU A 127 -11.83 4.47 -22.63
C GLU A 127 -12.84 3.40 -22.22
N GLY A 128 -14.04 3.84 -21.84
CA GLY A 128 -15.17 2.97 -21.51
C GLY A 128 -15.69 3.18 -20.09
N PHE A 129 -15.02 2.58 -19.10
CA PHE A 129 -15.52 2.53 -17.73
C PHE A 129 -15.22 3.84 -16.96
N ASN A 130 -16.27 4.45 -16.39
CA ASN A 130 -16.15 5.38 -15.27
C ASN A 130 -17.38 5.32 -14.36
N ASN A 131 -17.22 5.82 -13.13
CA ASN A 131 -18.20 5.79 -12.06
C ASN A 131 -18.71 7.18 -11.67
N GLU A 132 -18.85 8.09 -12.63
CA GLU A 132 -19.56 9.35 -12.38
C GLU A 132 -21.01 9.09 -11.93
N SER A 133 -21.62 7.99 -12.36
CA SER A 133 -22.92 7.51 -11.88
C SER A 133 -22.96 7.28 -10.36
N TYR A 134 -21.89 6.75 -9.76
CA TYR A 134 -21.77 6.56 -8.32
C TYR A 134 -21.58 7.89 -7.58
N ARG A 135 -20.82 8.83 -8.16
CA ARG A 135 -20.74 10.20 -7.61
C ARG A 135 -22.09 10.89 -7.63
N ASN A 136 -22.86 10.74 -8.71
CA ASN A 136 -24.23 11.23 -8.83
C ASN A 136 -25.18 10.53 -7.83
N LEU A 137 -24.97 9.25 -7.54
CA LEU A 137 -25.70 8.53 -6.50
C LEU A 137 -25.49 9.20 -5.14
N LEU A 138 -24.23 9.39 -4.72
CA LEU A 138 -23.91 10.05 -3.45
C LEU A 138 -24.52 11.46 -3.35
N GLU A 139 -24.57 12.19 -4.46
CA GLU A 139 -25.26 13.47 -4.52
C GLU A 139 -26.77 13.36 -4.23
N ARG A 140 -27.45 12.37 -4.83
CA ARG A 140 -28.87 12.07 -4.54
C ARG A 140 -29.09 11.56 -3.11
N LEU A 141 -28.07 10.99 -2.47
CA LEU A 141 -28.11 10.63 -1.05
C LEU A 141 -27.98 11.85 -0.12
N GLY A 142 -27.67 13.04 -0.65
CA GLY A 142 -27.60 14.30 0.09
C GLY A 142 -26.18 14.79 0.37
N PHE A 143 -25.17 14.25 -0.31
CA PHE A 143 -23.80 14.75 -0.23
C PHE A 143 -23.48 15.75 -1.35
N GLU A 144 -22.62 16.71 -1.05
CA GLU A 144 -21.97 17.56 -2.04
C GLU A 144 -20.67 16.87 -2.51
N LYS A 145 -20.44 16.84 -3.84
CA LYS A 145 -19.21 16.28 -4.42
C LYS A 145 -18.03 17.20 -4.12
N GLY A 146 -16.93 16.63 -3.63
CA GLY A 146 -15.64 17.31 -3.62
C GLY A 146 -15.00 17.35 -5.01
N ASP A 147 -13.98 18.20 -5.17
CA ASP A 147 -13.16 18.23 -6.37
C ASP A 147 -12.41 16.90 -6.57
N LEU A 148 -12.05 16.60 -7.81
CA LEU A 148 -11.14 15.50 -8.13
C LEU A 148 -9.70 16.04 -8.13
N TRP A 149 -8.93 15.75 -7.09
CA TRP A 149 -7.58 16.30 -6.92
C TRP A 149 -6.49 15.33 -7.38
N CYS A 150 -5.33 15.90 -7.70
CA CYS A 150 -4.05 15.20 -7.76
C CYS A 150 -3.11 15.83 -6.71
N GLY A 151 -1.96 15.21 -6.49
CA GLY A 151 -1.02 15.55 -5.42
C GLY A 151 -1.37 14.92 -4.07
N TYR A 152 -0.45 15.09 -3.12
CA TYR A 152 -0.64 14.64 -1.75
C TYR A 152 -1.33 15.74 -0.93
N ASP A 153 -2.57 15.49 -0.51
CA ASP A 153 -3.32 16.38 0.39
C ASP A 153 -3.29 15.80 1.80
N GLN A 154 -2.64 16.49 2.74
CA GLN A 154 -2.51 16.04 4.13
C GLN A 154 -3.85 16.02 4.89
N ALA A 155 -4.90 16.67 4.35
CA ALA A 155 -6.22 16.71 4.95
C ALA A 155 -7.17 15.64 4.39
N ARG A 156 -6.75 14.85 3.39
CA ARG A 156 -7.56 13.85 2.69
C ARG A 156 -6.80 12.52 2.52
N GLN A 157 -7.52 11.44 2.31
CA GLN A 157 -6.93 10.16 1.90
C GLN A 157 -6.47 10.22 0.45
N SER A 158 -5.47 9.42 0.08
CA SER A 158 -4.99 9.43 -1.31
C SER A 158 -6.09 9.03 -2.28
N ARG A 159 -6.49 9.94 -3.19
CA ARG A 159 -7.49 9.60 -4.22
C ARG A 159 -6.91 8.66 -5.28
N TRP A 160 -5.63 8.79 -5.54
CA TRP A 160 -4.90 7.93 -6.45
C TRP A 160 -4.13 6.89 -5.67
N VAL A 161 -4.20 5.64 -6.11
CA VAL A 161 -3.49 4.50 -5.54
C VAL A 161 -2.94 3.64 -6.66
N SER A 162 -2.19 2.60 -6.31
CA SER A 162 -1.75 1.59 -7.27
C SER A 162 -1.70 0.23 -6.61
N TRP A 163 -2.00 -0.82 -7.36
CA TRP A 163 -2.01 -2.19 -6.85
C TRP A 163 -1.56 -3.17 -7.93
N ILE A 164 -1.19 -4.37 -7.51
CA ILE A 164 -1.07 -5.55 -8.38
C ILE A 164 -2.30 -6.40 -8.15
N ASP A 165 -2.94 -6.79 -9.25
CA ASP A 165 -3.97 -7.81 -9.22
C ASP A 165 -3.33 -9.19 -9.10
N LEU A 166 -3.69 -9.94 -8.05
CA LEU A 166 -3.16 -11.27 -7.77
C LEU A 166 -4.05 -12.38 -8.34
N GLN A 167 -5.22 -12.01 -8.88
CA GLN A 167 -6.14 -12.90 -9.59
C GLN A 167 -6.09 -12.64 -11.10
N LYS A 168 -6.24 -13.71 -11.86
CA LYS A 168 -6.30 -13.71 -13.33
C LYS A 168 -7.71 -13.38 -13.80
N ASN A 169 -7.81 -12.79 -14.99
CA ASN A 169 -9.08 -12.54 -15.69
C ASN A 169 -10.10 -11.75 -14.85
N LEU A 170 -9.63 -10.78 -14.06
CA LEU A 170 -10.51 -9.91 -13.28
C LEU A 170 -11.61 -9.34 -14.16
N PRO A 171 -12.89 -9.54 -13.80
CA PRO A 171 -13.98 -8.96 -14.55
C PRO A 171 -13.85 -7.44 -14.53
N GLN A 172 -13.93 -6.81 -15.71
CA GLN A 172 -14.24 -5.37 -15.78
C GLN A 172 -15.55 -5.03 -15.02
N ALA A 173 -16.38 -6.04 -14.71
CA ALA A 173 -17.69 -5.94 -14.10
C ALA A 173 -17.72 -5.63 -12.59
N SER A 174 -16.59 -5.49 -11.90
CA SER A 174 -16.63 -4.99 -10.51
C SER A 174 -17.21 -3.58 -10.42
N GLN A 175 -17.21 -2.84 -11.55
CA GLN A 175 -17.56 -1.44 -11.62
C GLN A 175 -16.88 -0.65 -10.49
N GLY A 176 -15.61 -0.97 -10.17
CA GLY A 176 -14.88 -0.30 -9.11
C GLY A 176 -15.32 -0.58 -7.67
N PHE A 177 -16.34 -1.41 -7.45
CA PHE A 177 -16.80 -1.80 -6.12
C PHE A 177 -15.98 -2.97 -5.55
N PRO A 178 -15.94 -3.13 -4.22
CA PRO A 178 -15.38 -4.34 -3.61
C PRO A 178 -16.09 -5.59 -4.13
N MET A 179 -15.32 -6.65 -4.38
CA MET A 179 -15.82 -7.94 -4.86
C MET A 179 -16.02 -8.92 -3.72
N ALA A 180 -16.76 -10.01 -3.98
CA ALA A 180 -16.75 -11.17 -3.09
C ALA A 180 -15.34 -11.77 -3.03
N LEU A 181 -14.95 -12.29 -1.86
CA LEU A 181 -13.64 -12.90 -1.65
C LEU A 181 -13.48 -14.19 -2.48
N ASP A 182 -14.52 -15.03 -2.46
CA ASP A 182 -14.67 -16.14 -3.39
C ASP A 182 -15.43 -15.67 -4.62
N ASN A 183 -14.68 -15.44 -5.70
CA ASN A 183 -15.20 -15.00 -6.99
C ASN A 183 -14.91 -16.01 -8.11
N GLY A 184 -14.40 -17.20 -7.78
CA GLY A 184 -14.05 -18.26 -8.73
C GLY A 184 -12.91 -17.93 -9.70
N LEU A 185 -12.17 -16.84 -9.49
CA LEU A 185 -11.02 -16.49 -10.33
C LEU A 185 -9.78 -17.29 -9.94
N GLU A 186 -8.94 -17.57 -10.95
CA GLU A 186 -7.67 -18.25 -10.73
C GLU A 186 -6.63 -17.28 -10.16
N GLU A 187 -5.86 -17.71 -9.16
CA GLU A 187 -4.78 -16.94 -8.57
C GLU A 187 -3.48 -17.07 -9.39
N TYR A 188 -2.67 -16.02 -9.40
CA TYR A 188 -1.31 -16.10 -9.91
C TYR A 188 -0.41 -16.89 -8.95
N THR A 189 0.46 -17.75 -9.49
CA THR A 189 1.65 -18.17 -8.75
C THR A 189 2.75 -17.10 -8.85
N TRP A 190 3.69 -17.05 -7.90
CA TRP A 190 4.82 -16.13 -7.97
C TRP A 190 5.60 -16.18 -9.31
N PRO A 191 5.92 -17.35 -9.89
CA PRO A 191 6.60 -17.42 -11.18
C PRO A 191 5.77 -16.89 -12.36
N GLU A 192 4.43 -16.99 -12.30
CA GLU A 192 3.55 -16.43 -13.33
C GLU A 192 3.49 -14.91 -13.19
N LEU A 193 3.25 -14.41 -11.99
CA LEU A 193 3.21 -12.97 -11.74
C LEU A 193 4.54 -12.28 -12.13
N LEU A 194 5.67 -12.92 -11.83
CA LEU A 194 6.99 -12.41 -12.21
C LEU A 194 7.17 -12.27 -13.72
N LYS A 195 6.52 -13.11 -14.54
CA LYS A 195 6.58 -13.03 -16.01
C LYS A 195 5.86 -11.80 -16.56
N GLU A 196 4.81 -11.35 -15.90
CA GLU A 196 4.03 -10.16 -16.27
C GLU A 196 4.81 -8.86 -15.95
N MET A 197 5.71 -8.88 -14.98
CA MET A 197 6.53 -7.72 -14.60
C MET A 197 7.60 -7.36 -15.64
N ALA A 198 8.03 -6.10 -15.67
CA ALA A 198 9.07 -5.64 -16.60
C ALA A 198 10.41 -6.38 -16.44
N GLY A 199 11.17 -6.53 -17.53
CA GLY A 199 12.42 -7.33 -17.53
C GLY A 199 13.55 -6.78 -16.66
N ASN A 200 13.59 -5.47 -16.43
CA ASN A 200 14.47 -4.84 -15.43
C ASN A 200 14.06 -5.24 -14.01
N THR A 201 12.77 -5.23 -13.69
CA THR A 201 12.22 -5.62 -12.39
C THR A 201 12.51 -7.08 -12.06
N ARG A 202 12.34 -7.98 -13.04
CA ARG A 202 12.73 -9.40 -12.87
C ARG A 202 14.21 -9.55 -12.49
N ARG A 203 15.09 -8.78 -13.13
CA ARG A 203 16.53 -8.78 -12.80
C ARG A 203 16.79 -8.21 -11.41
N SER A 204 16.06 -7.19 -10.98
CA SER A 204 16.15 -6.67 -9.60
C SER A 204 15.76 -7.74 -8.59
N PHE A 205 14.67 -8.48 -8.80
CA PHE A 205 14.27 -9.59 -7.91
C PHE A 205 15.23 -10.78 -7.89
N GLN A 206 16.01 -11.00 -8.96
CA GLN A 206 17.08 -12.01 -8.95
C GLN A 206 18.24 -11.59 -8.05
N LYS A 207 18.55 -10.29 -7.99
CA LYS A 207 19.61 -9.78 -7.08
C LYS A 207 19.22 -9.92 -5.62
N THR A 208 17.93 -9.97 -5.31
CA THR A 208 17.46 -10.18 -3.93
C THR A 208 17.54 -11.64 -3.49
N ASP A 209 17.80 -12.57 -4.41
CA ASP A 209 18.02 -14.00 -4.08
C ASP A 209 19.47 -14.30 -3.70
N LEU A 210 20.34 -13.28 -3.68
CA LEU A 210 21.72 -13.44 -3.26
C LEU A 210 21.76 -13.74 -1.75
N PRO A 211 22.65 -14.64 -1.31
CA PRO A 211 22.60 -15.22 0.04
C PRO A 211 22.87 -14.21 1.16
N TYR A 212 23.36 -13.03 0.82
CA TYR A 212 23.65 -11.93 1.74
C TYR A 212 22.53 -10.88 1.80
N ILE A 213 21.44 -11.06 1.05
CA ILE A 213 20.23 -10.25 1.18
C ILE A 213 19.24 -11.06 2.01
N VAL A 214 18.89 -10.53 3.19
CA VAL A 214 18.01 -11.20 4.13
C VAL A 214 16.79 -10.32 4.37
N THR A 215 15.60 -10.90 4.41
CA THR A 215 14.38 -10.18 4.81
C THR A 215 13.87 -10.78 6.10
N VAL A 216 13.60 -9.93 7.09
CA VAL A 216 12.98 -10.29 8.37
C VAL A 216 11.60 -9.65 8.41
N ARG A 217 10.58 -10.48 8.59
CA ARG A 217 9.20 -10.05 8.81
C ARG A 217 8.81 -10.36 10.26
N LYS A 218 8.16 -9.40 10.92
CA LYS A 218 7.47 -9.58 12.19
C LYS A 218 6.03 -9.09 12.08
N ASP A 219 5.13 -9.72 12.81
CA ASP A 219 3.75 -9.25 12.94
C ASP A 219 3.51 -8.45 14.23
N GLY A 220 2.32 -7.88 14.35
CA GLY A 220 1.91 -7.03 15.48
C GLY A 220 1.71 -7.76 16.80
N THR A 221 1.78 -9.10 16.83
CA THR A 221 1.74 -9.92 18.04
C THR A 221 3.13 -10.17 18.62
N GLU A 222 4.17 -9.97 17.81
CA GLU A 222 5.56 -10.19 18.20
C GLU A 222 6.18 -8.95 18.86
N ASP A 223 7.33 -9.16 19.51
CA ASP A 223 8.17 -8.05 19.97
C ASP A 223 8.93 -7.47 18.77
N PHE A 224 8.45 -6.33 18.27
CA PHE A 224 9.02 -5.60 17.15
C PHE A 224 9.62 -4.25 17.59
N ASP A 225 10.71 -3.86 16.93
CA ASP A 225 11.29 -2.53 17.06
C ASP A 225 11.22 -1.81 15.70
N LEU A 226 10.81 -0.55 15.72
CA LEU A 226 10.70 0.30 14.54
C LEU A 226 11.91 1.23 14.36
N THR A 227 12.99 1.08 15.13
CA THR A 227 14.20 1.91 15.00
C THR A 227 14.78 1.87 13.59
N ASP A 228 15.06 0.68 13.04
CA ASP A 228 15.55 0.54 11.66
C ASP A 228 14.55 1.13 10.64
N PHE A 229 13.25 0.92 10.88
CA PHE A 229 12.20 1.45 10.00
C PHE A 229 12.22 2.98 9.98
N ASP A 230 12.31 3.63 11.15
CA ASP A 230 12.29 5.08 11.27
C ASP A 230 13.55 5.71 10.66
N GLU A 231 14.73 5.14 10.89
CA GLU A 231 15.98 5.59 10.25
C GLU A 231 15.85 5.59 8.72
N LEU A 232 15.29 4.51 8.16
CA LEU A 232 15.07 4.38 6.72
C LEU A 232 13.96 5.30 6.19
N LEU A 233 12.94 5.58 7.00
CA LEU A 233 11.87 6.51 6.66
C LEU A 233 12.37 7.95 6.66
N GLU A 234 13.23 8.33 7.61
CA GLU A 234 13.92 9.62 7.65
C GLU A 234 14.76 9.83 6.38
N CYS A 235 15.55 8.84 5.97
CA CYS A 235 16.33 8.90 4.72
C CYS A 235 15.43 9.16 3.49
N SER A 236 14.22 8.59 3.48
CA SER A 236 13.25 8.77 2.40
C SER A 236 12.55 10.12 2.47
N ALA A 237 12.22 10.57 3.68
CA ALA A 237 11.62 11.87 3.97
C ALA A 237 12.53 13.04 3.59
N GLU A 238 13.83 12.95 3.87
CA GLU A 238 14.82 13.94 3.43
C GLU A 238 14.90 14.03 1.91
N LYS A 239 14.94 12.87 1.24
CA LYS A 239 15.02 12.78 -0.23
C LYS A 239 13.77 13.30 -0.93
N HIS A 240 12.60 13.09 -0.33
CA HIS A 240 11.29 13.37 -0.94
C HIS A 240 10.55 14.54 -0.28
N HIS A 241 11.17 15.22 0.67
CA HIS A 241 10.69 16.41 1.38
C HIS A 241 9.30 16.27 2.03
N PHE A 242 9.04 15.15 2.71
CA PHE A 242 7.79 14.93 3.47
C PHE A 242 8.04 14.76 4.97
N GLY A 243 7.00 14.89 5.81
CA GLY A 243 7.08 14.67 7.25
C GLY A 243 6.96 13.19 7.65
N VAL A 244 7.85 12.71 8.52
CA VAL A 244 7.98 11.29 8.92
C VAL A 244 6.79 10.79 9.77
N GLY A 245 6.00 11.67 10.39
CA GLY A 245 4.91 11.31 11.30
C GLY A 245 5.41 10.64 12.60
N SER A 246 4.50 10.19 13.47
CA SER A 246 4.85 9.61 14.78
C SER A 246 5.19 8.11 14.70
N LYS A 247 6.28 7.71 15.36
CA LYS A 247 6.68 6.31 15.57
C LYS A 247 5.63 5.55 16.37
N GLU A 248 5.12 6.17 17.42
CA GLU A 248 4.11 5.61 18.33
C GLU A 248 2.84 5.27 17.57
N HIS A 249 2.38 6.18 16.70
CA HIS A 249 1.21 5.96 15.84
C HIS A 249 1.35 4.70 14.96
N ARG A 250 2.53 4.48 14.37
CA ARG A 250 2.80 3.28 13.56
C ARG A 250 2.83 2.01 14.41
N ALA A 251 3.47 2.08 15.58
CA ALA A 251 3.53 0.94 16.50
C ALA A 251 2.14 0.57 17.06
N ASP A 252 1.32 1.55 17.39
CA ASP A 252 -0.04 1.33 17.91
C ASP A 252 -0.95 0.71 16.83
N MET A 253 -0.83 1.16 15.58
CA MET A 253 -1.58 0.56 14.48
C MET A 253 -1.12 -0.88 14.19
N LEU A 254 0.19 -1.15 14.19
CA LEU A 254 0.72 -2.52 14.06
C LEU A 254 0.17 -3.43 15.16
N ARG A 255 0.23 -3.01 16.43
CA ARG A 255 -0.34 -3.77 17.55
C ARG A 255 -1.85 -3.96 17.38
N ALA A 256 -2.60 -2.95 16.97
CA ALA A 256 -4.04 -3.10 16.78
C ALA A 256 -4.39 -4.15 15.69
N PHE A 257 -3.56 -4.26 14.66
CA PHE A 257 -3.70 -5.25 13.59
C PHE A 257 -3.17 -6.65 13.93
N GLN A 258 -2.43 -6.82 15.04
CA GLN A 258 -2.01 -8.14 15.54
C GLN A 258 -1.33 -8.94 14.41
N ASN A 259 -1.74 -10.18 14.18
CA ASN A 259 -1.20 -11.06 13.14
C ASN A 259 -1.57 -10.66 11.71
N ARG A 260 -2.29 -9.54 11.52
CA ARG A 260 -2.62 -8.91 10.23
C ARG A 260 -1.88 -7.58 10.01
N GLY A 261 -0.98 -7.21 10.91
CA GLY A 261 -0.12 -6.04 10.77
C GLY A 261 1.33 -6.50 10.74
N TYR A 262 2.09 -6.10 9.73
CA TYR A 262 3.46 -6.57 9.55
C TYR A 262 4.44 -5.41 9.44
N VAL A 263 5.60 -5.57 10.05
CA VAL A 263 6.81 -4.85 9.67
C VAL A 263 7.75 -5.83 8.97
N SER A 264 8.23 -5.46 7.78
CA SER A 264 9.20 -6.27 7.04
C SER A 264 10.39 -5.40 6.66
N THR A 265 11.58 -5.86 7.02
CA THR A 265 12.84 -5.16 6.78
C THR A 265 13.81 -6.07 6.05
N SER A 266 14.35 -5.55 4.95
CA SER A 266 15.45 -6.16 4.19
C SER A 266 16.79 -5.63 4.69
N TYR A 267 17.78 -6.52 4.78
CA TYR A 267 19.10 -6.28 5.31
C TYR A 267 20.17 -6.78 4.36
N LEU A 268 21.33 -6.13 4.39
CA LEU A 268 22.59 -6.68 3.93
C LEU A 268 23.25 -7.39 5.11
N ASP A 269 23.44 -8.71 5.00
CA ASP A 269 24.25 -9.48 5.93
C ASP A 269 25.72 -9.37 5.51
N VAL A 270 26.47 -8.59 6.29
CA VAL A 270 27.88 -8.26 6.01
C VAL A 270 28.77 -9.51 6.09
N ASP A 271 28.54 -10.36 7.09
CA ASP A 271 29.35 -11.58 7.30
C ASP A 271 29.06 -12.59 6.16
N ALA A 272 27.81 -12.70 5.71
CA ALA A 272 27.44 -13.52 4.55
C ALA A 272 27.99 -12.95 3.23
N TYR A 273 28.00 -11.62 3.07
CA TYR A 273 28.52 -10.99 1.86
C TYR A 273 30.03 -11.14 1.74
N GLU A 274 30.76 -10.95 2.84
CA GLU A 274 32.21 -11.16 2.90
C GLU A 274 32.59 -12.60 2.54
N ARG A 275 31.84 -13.58 3.05
CA ARG A 275 32.02 -15.00 2.68
C ARG A 275 31.75 -15.23 1.21
N TYR A 276 30.64 -14.71 0.68
CA TYR A 276 30.28 -14.83 -0.73
C TYR A 276 31.39 -14.28 -1.65
N LEU A 277 31.93 -13.10 -1.33
CA LEU A 277 33.02 -12.50 -2.12
C LEU A 277 34.31 -13.30 -2.01
N SER A 278 34.62 -13.85 -0.83
CA SER A 278 35.81 -14.69 -0.61
C SER A 278 35.73 -16.00 -1.41
N GLU A 279 34.57 -16.67 -1.41
CA GLU A 279 34.33 -17.87 -2.22
C GLU A 279 34.43 -17.58 -3.73
N LYS A 280 33.92 -16.42 -4.17
CA LYS A 280 34.05 -15.98 -5.56
C LYS A 280 35.49 -15.68 -5.95
N GLU A 281 36.26 -15.09 -5.05
CA GLU A 281 37.68 -14.80 -5.28
C GLU A 281 38.49 -16.08 -5.50
N GLU A 282 38.23 -17.10 -4.69
CA GLU A 282 38.84 -18.42 -4.86
C GLU A 282 38.40 -19.06 -6.19
N GLU A 283 37.10 -19.03 -6.51
CA GLU A 283 36.55 -19.55 -7.77
C GLU A 283 37.20 -18.88 -9.00
N PHE A 284 37.32 -17.55 -8.99
CA PHE A 284 37.91 -16.81 -10.10
C PHE A 284 39.41 -17.05 -10.22
N THR A 285 40.13 -17.16 -9.09
CA THR A 285 41.56 -17.48 -9.09
C THR A 285 41.82 -18.87 -9.67
N GLN A 286 41.01 -19.87 -9.32
CA GLN A 286 41.12 -21.21 -9.92
C GLN A 286 40.81 -21.21 -11.42
N LYS A 287 39.75 -20.49 -11.84
CA LYS A 287 39.38 -20.36 -13.27
C LYS A 287 40.44 -19.63 -14.08
N GLU A 288 41.04 -18.58 -13.52
CA GLU A 288 42.11 -17.80 -14.16
C GLU A 288 43.33 -18.69 -14.40
N ALA A 289 43.79 -19.44 -13.39
CA ALA A 289 44.91 -20.37 -13.52
C ALA A 289 44.66 -21.41 -14.63
N ALA A 290 43.48 -22.03 -14.64
CA ALA A 290 43.11 -23.00 -15.69
C ALA A 290 43.03 -22.36 -17.09
N ALA A 291 42.51 -21.13 -17.19
CA ALA A 291 42.42 -20.42 -18.46
C ALA A 291 43.80 -19.99 -19.00
N LEU A 292 44.74 -19.64 -18.12
CA LEU A 292 46.13 -19.34 -18.46
C LEU A 292 46.81 -20.57 -19.09
N GLU A 293 46.72 -21.74 -18.45
CA GLU A 293 47.30 -22.98 -19.00
C GLU A 293 46.75 -23.32 -20.40
N VAL A 294 45.45 -23.10 -20.62
CA VAL A 294 44.81 -23.33 -21.93
C VAL A 294 45.32 -22.33 -22.96
N CYS A 295 45.52 -21.07 -22.58
CA CYS A 295 46.07 -20.05 -23.47
C CYS A 295 47.53 -20.35 -23.84
N GLU A 296 48.34 -20.86 -22.92
CA GLU A 296 49.71 -21.31 -23.22
C GLU A 296 49.74 -22.46 -24.24
N LYS A 297 48.83 -23.42 -24.09
CA LYS A 297 48.67 -24.56 -25.03
C LYS A 297 48.07 -24.13 -26.38
N MET A 298 47.34 -23.02 -26.42
CA MET A 298 46.62 -22.53 -27.61
C MET A 298 46.82 -21.01 -27.84
N PRO A 299 48.07 -20.53 -28.05
CA PRO A 299 48.41 -19.11 -27.98
C PRO A 299 47.72 -18.25 -29.06
N ASN A 300 47.40 -18.85 -30.21
CA ASN A 300 46.74 -18.15 -31.32
C ASN A 300 45.21 -18.11 -31.20
N SER A 301 44.62 -18.77 -30.21
CA SER A 301 43.16 -18.81 -30.06
C SER A 301 42.63 -17.52 -29.46
N LYS A 302 42.06 -16.66 -30.32
CA LYS A 302 41.38 -15.42 -29.89
C LYS A 302 40.24 -15.72 -28.90
N LYS A 303 39.47 -16.79 -29.13
CA LYS A 303 38.37 -17.19 -28.24
C LYS A 303 38.85 -17.48 -26.81
N LYS A 304 39.98 -18.19 -26.66
CA LYS A 304 40.53 -18.53 -25.34
C LYS A 304 41.12 -17.32 -24.63
N ARG A 305 41.82 -16.45 -25.35
CA ARG A 305 42.29 -15.17 -24.82
C ARG A 305 41.13 -14.28 -24.33
N ASN A 306 40.04 -14.19 -25.09
CA ASN A 306 38.85 -13.44 -24.66
C ASN A 306 38.22 -14.03 -23.40
N GLN A 307 38.13 -15.36 -23.30
CA GLN A 307 37.62 -16.03 -22.10
C GLN A 307 38.48 -15.73 -20.85
N LEU A 308 39.80 -15.70 -20.99
CA LEU A 308 40.70 -15.30 -19.91
C LEU A 308 40.46 -13.85 -19.48
N LEU A 309 40.33 -12.92 -20.44
CA LEU A 309 40.05 -11.52 -20.15
C LEU A 309 38.72 -11.34 -19.39
N GLU A 310 37.66 -12.05 -19.80
CA GLU A 310 36.37 -12.02 -19.10
C GLU A 310 36.48 -12.50 -17.64
N ILE A 311 37.28 -13.54 -17.37
CA ILE A 311 37.52 -14.03 -16.00
C ILE A 311 38.29 -12.98 -15.18
N GLN A 312 39.30 -12.36 -15.78
CA GLN A 312 40.10 -11.30 -15.13
C GLN A 312 39.25 -10.07 -14.81
N GLU A 313 38.34 -9.69 -15.70
CA GLU A 313 37.39 -8.60 -15.45
C GLU A 313 36.43 -8.94 -14.30
N GLN A 314 35.93 -10.18 -14.23
CA GLN A 314 35.08 -10.65 -13.12
C GLN A 314 35.82 -10.64 -11.78
N LYS A 315 37.07 -11.10 -11.75
CA LYS A 315 37.93 -11.09 -10.56
C LYS A 315 38.19 -9.67 -10.06
N ASN A 316 38.63 -8.77 -10.95
CA ASN A 316 38.87 -7.37 -10.62
C ASN A 316 37.58 -6.66 -10.14
N HIS A 317 36.42 -7.04 -10.67
CA HIS A 317 35.14 -6.56 -10.13
C HIS A 317 34.89 -7.07 -8.71
N ASN A 318 35.16 -8.34 -8.42
CA ASN A 318 35.03 -8.93 -7.08
C ASN A 318 35.97 -8.27 -6.06
N GLU A 319 37.24 -8.05 -6.43
CA GLU A 319 38.22 -7.32 -5.60
C GLU A 319 37.72 -5.91 -5.23
N LYS A 320 37.17 -5.18 -6.21
CA LYS A 320 36.56 -3.85 -5.96
C LYS A 320 35.35 -3.92 -5.02
N GLU A 321 34.53 -4.96 -5.12
CA GLU A 321 33.40 -5.15 -4.20
C GLU A 321 33.88 -5.50 -2.79
N MET A 322 34.98 -6.25 -2.63
CA MET A 322 35.62 -6.50 -1.34
C MET A 322 36.15 -5.20 -0.72
N GLU A 323 36.83 -4.36 -1.49
CA GLU A 323 37.28 -3.04 -1.05
C GLU A 323 36.10 -2.14 -0.63
N ALA A 324 35.02 -2.15 -1.42
CA ALA A 324 33.82 -1.38 -1.10
C ALA A 324 33.14 -1.88 0.17
N LEU A 325 33.10 -3.20 0.39
CA LEU A 325 32.58 -3.79 1.62
C LEU A 325 33.44 -3.43 2.83
N ALA A 326 34.77 -3.45 2.70
CA ALA A 326 35.68 -3.03 3.77
C ALA A 326 35.42 -1.58 4.20
N LYS A 327 35.26 -0.66 3.23
CA LYS A 327 34.90 0.74 3.51
C LYS A 327 33.51 0.87 4.15
N LEU A 328 32.54 0.08 3.69
CA LEU A 328 31.20 0.08 4.27
C LEU A 328 31.25 -0.33 5.75
N LYS A 329 32.01 -1.39 6.09
CA LYS A 329 32.21 -1.86 7.47
C LYS A 329 32.80 -0.80 8.39
N GLU A 330 33.66 0.08 7.88
CA GLU A 330 34.22 1.20 8.65
C GLU A 330 33.16 2.26 8.97
N SER A 331 32.31 2.60 7.99
CA SER A 331 31.27 3.62 8.15
C SER A 331 30.00 3.11 8.85
N GLU A 332 29.76 1.79 8.80
CA GLU A 332 28.54 1.15 9.26
C GLU A 332 28.90 -0.20 9.92
N PRO A 333 29.13 -0.23 11.24
CA PRO A 333 29.64 -1.41 11.94
C PRO A 333 28.56 -2.47 12.21
N ARG A 334 27.31 -2.24 11.82
CA ARG A 334 26.21 -3.21 11.94
C ARG A 334 26.50 -4.46 11.11
N LYS A 335 26.24 -5.64 11.68
CA LYS A 335 26.31 -6.92 10.95
C LYS A 335 25.18 -7.09 9.94
N LEU A 336 23.98 -6.64 10.32
CA LEU A 336 22.81 -6.55 9.46
C LEU A 336 22.55 -5.08 9.21
N ILE A 337 22.89 -4.61 8.01
CA ILE A 337 22.69 -3.22 7.62
C ILE A 337 21.29 -3.08 7.01
N PRO A 338 20.39 -2.28 7.58
CA PRO A 338 19.04 -2.12 7.04
C PRO A 338 19.09 -1.44 5.66
N LEU A 339 18.44 -2.06 4.68
CA LEU A 339 18.38 -1.58 3.30
C LEU A 339 17.06 -0.87 2.99
N ALA A 340 15.96 -1.50 3.37
CA ALA A 340 14.61 -0.96 3.23
C ALA A 340 13.65 -1.66 4.18
N SER A 341 12.66 -0.93 4.67
CA SER A 341 11.63 -1.43 5.58
C SER A 341 10.26 -0.93 5.15
N GLY A 342 9.23 -1.66 5.54
CA GLY A 342 7.85 -1.38 5.19
C GLY A 342 6.89 -1.84 6.27
N ILE A 343 5.77 -1.14 6.38
CA ILE A 343 4.65 -1.51 7.25
C ILE A 343 3.46 -1.86 6.38
N PHE A 344 2.88 -3.03 6.66
CA PHE A 344 1.85 -3.65 5.85
C PHE A 344 0.64 -4.05 6.71
N PHE A 345 -0.55 -3.99 6.11
CA PHE A 345 -1.79 -4.41 6.77
C PHE A 345 -2.59 -5.31 5.87
N GLU A 346 -3.03 -6.43 6.42
CA GLU A 346 -3.80 -7.44 5.70
C GLU A 346 -5.30 -7.28 5.97
N THR A 347 -6.06 -7.25 4.87
CA THR A 347 -7.48 -7.58 4.86
C THR A 347 -7.70 -8.90 4.12
N PRO A 348 -8.87 -9.54 4.27
CA PRO A 348 -9.16 -10.76 3.53
C PRO A 348 -9.04 -10.62 2.01
N SER A 349 -9.10 -9.40 1.45
CA SER A 349 -8.95 -9.15 0.02
C SER A 349 -7.58 -8.61 -0.38
N GLU A 350 -6.83 -7.95 0.51
CA GLU A 350 -5.61 -7.24 0.10
C GLU A 350 -4.53 -7.15 1.16
N MET A 351 -3.27 -7.19 0.71
CA MET A 351 -2.10 -6.77 1.48
C MET A 351 -1.80 -5.31 1.15
N VAL A 352 -1.95 -4.41 2.12
CA VAL A 352 -1.74 -2.97 1.96
C VAL A 352 -0.33 -2.58 2.42
N TYR A 353 0.51 -2.09 1.50
CA TYR A 353 1.79 -1.45 1.81
C TYR A 353 1.56 0.04 2.11
N LEU A 354 1.49 0.38 3.40
CA LEU A 354 1.08 1.71 3.84
C LEU A 354 2.27 2.66 4.04
N TYR A 355 3.34 2.18 4.65
CA TYR A 355 4.54 2.99 4.89
C TYR A 355 5.80 2.28 4.41
N GLY A 356 6.79 3.06 4.00
CA GLY A 356 8.05 2.52 3.50
C GLY A 356 9.19 3.50 3.59
N GLY A 357 10.36 2.98 3.92
CA GLY A 357 11.62 3.69 3.96
C GLY A 357 12.73 2.86 3.30
N SER A 358 13.71 3.53 2.71
CA SER A 358 14.92 2.89 2.18
C SER A 358 16.11 3.82 2.25
N ASN A 359 17.31 3.25 2.32
CA ASN A 359 18.54 4.02 2.26
C ASN A 359 19.01 4.18 0.80
N PRO A 360 18.97 5.40 0.22
CA PRO A 360 19.36 5.63 -1.17
C PRO A 360 20.83 5.31 -1.45
N ALA A 361 21.73 5.43 -0.46
CA ALA A 361 23.15 5.12 -0.61
C ALA A 361 23.39 3.61 -0.83
N LEU A 362 22.43 2.78 -0.40
CA LEU A 362 22.49 1.31 -0.49
C LEU A 362 21.56 0.76 -1.58
N ALA A 363 21.02 1.61 -2.47
CA ALA A 363 20.07 1.20 -3.51
C ALA A 363 20.59 0.09 -4.45
N ARG A 364 21.93 -0.05 -4.58
CA ARG A 364 22.56 -1.11 -5.39
C ARG A 364 22.18 -2.54 -4.94
N TYR A 365 21.85 -2.70 -3.66
CA TYR A 365 21.47 -3.98 -3.04
C TYR A 365 19.99 -4.35 -3.20
N MET A 366 19.20 -3.50 -3.87
CA MET A 366 17.79 -3.78 -4.19
C MET A 366 16.91 -4.07 -2.96
N GLY A 367 17.23 -3.48 -1.79
CA GLY A 367 16.45 -3.66 -0.55
C GLY A 367 14.93 -3.48 -0.72
N PRO A 368 14.46 -2.39 -1.36
CA PRO A 368 13.03 -2.22 -1.62
C PRO A 368 12.42 -3.40 -2.40
N TYR A 369 13.11 -3.95 -3.40
CA TYR A 369 12.64 -5.12 -4.13
C TYR A 369 12.63 -6.38 -3.27
N ALA A 370 13.61 -6.57 -2.38
CA ALA A 370 13.65 -7.72 -1.48
C ALA A 370 12.45 -7.73 -0.53
N ASN A 371 12.13 -6.55 0.01
CA ASN A 371 10.99 -6.37 0.90
C ASN A 371 9.66 -6.57 0.18
N GLN A 372 9.50 -5.97 -1.01
CA GLN A 372 8.29 -6.13 -1.82
C GLN A 372 8.10 -7.58 -2.29
N LYS A 373 9.18 -8.29 -2.64
CA LYS A 373 9.13 -9.72 -2.99
C LYS A 373 8.57 -10.56 -1.85
N GLU A 374 9.06 -10.35 -0.63
CA GLU A 374 8.61 -11.08 0.55
C GLU A 374 7.11 -10.89 0.77
N MET A 375 6.65 -9.64 0.77
CA MET A 375 5.25 -9.33 1.09
C MET A 375 4.28 -9.65 -0.05
N ILE A 376 4.71 -9.58 -1.33
CA ILE A 376 3.89 -10.05 -2.46
C ILE A 376 3.74 -11.58 -2.38
N ARG A 377 4.80 -12.31 -2.04
CA ARG A 377 4.73 -13.77 -1.89
C ARG A 377 3.84 -14.18 -0.72
N LEU A 378 3.88 -13.45 0.40
CA LEU A 378 2.96 -13.65 1.50
C LEU A 378 1.50 -13.44 1.07
N ALA A 379 1.22 -12.36 0.34
CA ALA A 379 -0.13 -12.09 -0.16
C ALA A 379 -0.66 -13.20 -1.09
N LEU A 380 0.22 -13.77 -1.93
CA LEU A 380 -0.11 -14.94 -2.76
C LEU A 380 -0.33 -16.20 -1.92
N GLU A 381 0.50 -16.45 -0.91
CA GLU A 381 0.36 -17.60 0.00
C GLU A 381 -0.96 -17.56 0.77
N HIS A 382 -1.42 -16.36 1.15
CA HIS A 382 -2.68 -16.14 1.84
C HIS A 382 -3.91 -16.07 0.91
N GLY A 383 -3.73 -16.23 -0.41
CA GLY A 383 -4.84 -16.20 -1.38
C GLY A 383 -5.53 -14.83 -1.50
N LEU A 384 -4.78 -13.74 -1.27
CA LEU A 384 -5.34 -12.40 -1.34
C LEU A 384 -5.59 -11.99 -2.80
N GLN A 385 -6.63 -11.18 -3.03
CA GLN A 385 -7.00 -10.74 -4.38
C GLN A 385 -6.08 -9.67 -4.94
N ARG A 386 -5.50 -8.84 -4.06
CA ARG A 386 -4.68 -7.68 -4.44
C ARG A 386 -3.47 -7.48 -3.53
N TYR A 387 -2.41 -6.96 -4.12
CA TYR A 387 -1.31 -6.32 -3.39
C TYR A 387 -1.38 -4.81 -3.60
N ASN A 388 -1.82 -4.07 -2.58
CA ASN A 388 -2.14 -2.67 -2.66
C ASN A 388 -0.96 -1.81 -2.20
N PHE A 389 -0.26 -1.16 -3.13
CA PHE A 389 0.83 -0.24 -2.81
C PHE A 389 0.36 1.09 -2.22
N TRP A 390 -0.94 1.29 -2.06
CA TRP A 390 -1.54 2.51 -1.57
C TRP A 390 -1.20 3.74 -2.43
N GLY A 391 -1.16 4.92 -1.80
CA GLY A 391 -1.18 6.23 -2.45
C GLY A 391 -0.09 6.50 -3.48
N ILE A 392 -0.48 7.07 -4.61
CA ILE A 392 0.37 7.79 -5.56
C ILE A 392 -0.20 9.21 -5.72
N SER A 393 0.56 10.15 -6.30
CA SER A 393 0.08 11.52 -6.44
C SER A 393 -0.99 11.70 -7.53
N GLY A 394 -1.11 10.78 -8.49
CA GLY A 394 -1.92 11.02 -9.70
C GLY A 394 -1.26 11.98 -10.70
N ASN A 395 0.02 12.29 -10.46
CA ASN A 395 0.89 12.97 -11.40
C ASN A 395 1.80 11.94 -12.07
N PHE A 396 1.90 11.97 -13.39
CA PHE A 396 2.49 10.89 -14.19
C PHE A 396 3.69 11.33 -15.02
N LYS A 397 4.16 12.57 -14.86
CA LYS A 397 5.33 13.09 -15.59
C LYS A 397 6.58 13.18 -14.70
N PRO A 398 7.79 12.97 -15.26
CA PRO A 398 9.04 12.96 -14.50
C PRO A 398 9.32 14.18 -13.63
N GLU A 399 8.89 15.35 -14.08
CA GLU A 399 9.06 16.64 -13.40
C GLU A 399 8.06 16.90 -12.27
N GLU A 400 7.02 16.07 -12.14
CA GLU A 400 5.95 16.27 -11.17
C GLU A 400 6.23 15.58 -9.83
N GLU A 401 5.70 16.17 -8.76
CA GLU A 401 5.82 15.61 -7.40
C GLU A 401 5.22 14.20 -7.33
N GLY A 402 5.94 13.28 -6.69
CA GLY A 402 5.52 11.90 -6.50
C GLY A 402 5.81 10.97 -7.68
N TYR A 403 6.36 11.46 -8.81
CA TYR A 403 6.64 10.61 -9.98
C TYR A 403 7.54 9.42 -9.66
N GLY A 404 8.58 9.60 -8.85
CA GLY A 404 9.49 8.52 -8.46
C GLY A 404 8.77 7.36 -7.75
N VAL A 405 7.77 7.68 -6.91
CA VAL A 405 6.95 6.69 -6.20
C VAL A 405 6.05 5.95 -7.19
N PHE A 406 5.38 6.67 -8.08
CA PHE A 406 4.59 6.08 -9.16
C PHE A 406 5.44 5.17 -10.05
N PHE A 407 6.60 5.64 -10.50
CA PHE A 407 7.49 4.90 -11.39
C PHE A 407 8.04 3.63 -10.75
N PHE A 408 8.37 3.67 -9.45
CA PHE A 408 8.77 2.48 -8.70
C PHE A 408 7.65 1.42 -8.69
N LYS A 409 6.43 1.79 -8.30
CA LYS A 409 5.28 0.88 -8.21
C LYS A 409 4.88 0.35 -9.58
N LYS A 410 4.88 1.19 -10.61
CA LYS A 410 4.68 0.79 -12.01
C LYS A 410 5.70 -0.26 -12.46
N ASN A 411 6.99 -0.10 -12.15
CA ASN A 411 8.01 -1.09 -12.49
C ASN A 411 7.77 -2.43 -11.79
N LEU A 412 7.20 -2.43 -10.58
CA LEU A 412 6.77 -3.64 -9.89
C LEU A 412 5.55 -4.32 -10.52
N GLY A 413 5.00 -3.77 -11.61
CA GLY A 413 3.84 -4.33 -12.31
C GLY A 413 2.51 -3.77 -11.83
N ALA A 414 2.51 -2.72 -11.00
CA ALA A 414 1.27 -2.13 -10.50
C ALA A 414 0.50 -1.38 -11.59
N THR A 415 -0.83 -1.45 -11.52
CA THR A 415 -1.77 -0.61 -12.25
C THR A 415 -2.15 0.61 -11.40
N VAL A 416 -2.81 1.60 -12.02
CA VAL A 416 -3.26 2.83 -11.36
C VAL A 416 -4.73 2.73 -11.04
N GLY A 417 -5.09 3.08 -9.80
CA GLY A 417 -6.46 3.27 -9.37
C GLY A 417 -6.75 4.72 -9.03
N GLU A 418 -7.89 5.23 -9.48
CA GLU A 418 -8.41 6.54 -9.12
C GLU A 418 -9.72 6.34 -8.35
N TYR A 419 -9.91 6.91 -7.17
CA TYR A 419 -11.16 6.81 -6.41
C TYR A 419 -12.11 7.99 -6.70
N CYS A 420 -13.41 7.78 -6.42
CA CYS A 420 -14.49 8.76 -6.63
C CYS A 420 -14.36 10.06 -5.80
N GLY A 421 -13.38 10.12 -4.89
CA GLY A 421 -13.01 11.30 -4.14
C GLY A 421 -13.71 11.41 -2.80
N GLU A 422 -13.85 12.66 -2.34
CA GLU A 422 -14.46 13.04 -1.07
C GLU A 422 -15.84 13.65 -1.31
N PHE A 423 -16.74 13.45 -0.35
CA PHE A 423 -18.11 13.92 -0.35
C PHE A 423 -18.41 14.55 1.00
N ALA A 424 -19.27 15.56 1.05
CA ALA A 424 -19.63 16.23 2.30
C ALA A 424 -21.14 16.44 2.43
N MET A 425 -21.70 16.11 3.60
CA MET A 425 -23.08 16.41 3.93
C MET A 425 -23.13 17.46 5.02
N VAL A 426 -23.76 18.60 4.72
CA VAL A 426 -23.99 19.66 5.71
C VAL A 426 -25.19 19.28 6.58
N LEU A 427 -24.94 18.96 7.85
CA LEU A 427 -25.97 18.51 8.79
C LEU A 427 -26.64 19.69 9.51
N ASN A 428 -25.91 20.79 9.70
CA ASN A 428 -26.39 22.03 10.30
C ASN A 428 -26.12 23.19 9.33
N GLY A 429 -27.15 23.66 8.64
CA GLY A 429 -27.05 24.54 7.46
C GLY A 429 -25.96 25.61 7.52
N LEU A 430 -26.17 26.70 8.27
CA LEU A 430 -25.23 27.83 8.25
C LEU A 430 -23.89 27.50 8.89
N VAL A 431 -23.92 26.85 10.06
CA VAL A 431 -22.73 26.58 10.88
C VAL A 431 -21.83 25.53 10.20
N GLY A 432 -22.44 24.47 9.68
CA GLY A 432 -21.75 23.43 8.94
C GLY A 432 -21.17 23.92 7.62
N LYS A 433 -21.89 24.77 6.89
CA LYS A 433 -21.37 25.37 5.65
C LYS A 433 -20.13 26.23 5.91
N LEU A 434 -20.20 27.14 6.89
CA LEU A 434 -19.05 27.98 7.27
C LEU A 434 -17.84 27.13 7.68
N PHE A 435 -18.06 26.07 8.46
CA PHE A 435 -17.00 25.17 8.88
C PHE A 435 -16.41 24.39 7.70
N LEU A 436 -17.26 23.89 6.80
CA LEU A 436 -16.82 23.16 5.61
C LEU A 436 -15.95 24.05 4.71
N ASP A 437 -16.36 25.28 4.47
CA ASP A 437 -15.60 26.26 3.69
C ASP A 437 -14.23 26.55 4.32
N GLN A 438 -14.13 26.51 5.67
CA GLN A 438 -12.87 26.68 6.39
C GLN A 438 -11.92 25.49 6.20
N ILE A 439 -12.41 24.26 6.29
CA ILE A 439 -11.56 23.05 6.22
C ILE A 439 -11.34 22.55 4.78
N ARG A 440 -12.12 23.05 3.82
CA ARG A 440 -12.02 22.74 2.39
C ARG A 440 -12.16 24.04 1.56
N PRO A 441 -11.18 24.96 1.68
CA PRO A 441 -11.22 26.23 0.97
C PRO A 441 -11.20 26.02 -0.54
N GLY A 442 -11.97 26.82 -1.28
CA GLY A 442 -11.97 26.79 -2.76
C GLY A 442 -13.00 25.86 -3.41
N ARG A 443 -13.83 25.15 -2.63
CA ARG A 443 -15.00 24.44 -3.18
C ARG A 443 -15.93 25.46 -3.86
N LYS A 444 -16.30 25.21 -5.12
CA LYS A 444 -17.34 25.99 -5.80
C LYS A 444 -18.68 25.63 -5.17
N LEU A 445 -19.30 26.60 -4.49
CA LEU A 445 -20.68 26.47 -4.07
C LEU A 445 -21.56 26.37 -5.33
N GLY A 446 -22.12 25.18 -5.55
CA GLY A 446 -23.16 24.95 -6.55
C GLY A 446 -24.48 25.62 -6.15
#